data_AF-A0A7V3AGG6-F1
#
_entry.id   AF-A0A7V3AGG6-F1
#
_cell.length_a   1.000
_cell.length_b   1.000
_cell.length_c   1.000
_cell.angle_alpha   90.00
_cell.angle_beta   90.00
_cell.angle_gamma   90.00
#
_symmetry.space_group_name_H-M   'P 1'
#
loop_
_entity.id
_entity.type
_entity.pdbx_description
1 polymer ?
#
loop_
_entity_poly.entity_id
_entity_poly.type
_entity_poly.pdbx_seq_one_letter_code
_entity_poly.pdbx_strand_id
1 'polypeptide(L)'
;MPACGQPRDNDPRTGYAIVSEKEVRIVRLEYDIDAVIGALAMSGMPVNEKQKEYLHNFLRYGDSLPTQSQAFRTAPKDRKQG
;
A
#
# COMPACT_ATOMS: atom_id res chain seq x y z
N MET A 1 7.95 -4.60 10.31
CA MET A 1 8.16 -5.91 9.65
C MET A 1 7.26 -5.99 8.43
N PRO A 2 7.67 -6.71 7.37
CA PRO A 2 6.82 -6.94 6.21
C PRO A 2 5.54 -7.66 6.66
N ALA A 3 4.40 -7.00 6.49
CA ALA A 3 3.10 -7.56 6.83
C ALA A 3 2.37 -7.91 5.53
N CYS A 4 1.70 -9.06 5.50
CA CYS A 4 1.05 -9.49 4.27
C CYS A 4 -0.21 -8.68 3.94
N GLY A 5 -1.04 -8.36 4.94
CA GLY A 5 -2.34 -7.73 4.73
C GLY A 5 -2.41 -6.22 4.99
N GLN A 6 -1.42 -5.65 5.68
CA GLN A 6 -1.38 -4.22 5.97
C GLN A 6 0.08 -3.75 6.15
N PRO A 7 0.81 -3.47 5.06
CA PRO A 7 2.15 -2.89 5.15
C PRO A 7 2.14 -1.55 5.91
N ARG A 8 3.15 -1.32 6.75
CA ARG A 8 3.28 -0.10 7.60
C ARG A 8 4.61 0.61 7.41
N ASP A 9 5.34 0.28 6.36
CA ASP A 9 6.70 0.74 6.07
C ASP A 9 6.78 1.57 4.78
N ASN A 10 5.65 2.17 4.38
CA ASN A 10 5.49 3.00 3.18
C ASN A 10 5.74 2.28 1.84
N ASP A 11 5.89 0.94 1.84
CA ASP A 11 5.82 0.10 0.65
C ASP A 11 4.47 -0.61 0.63
N PRO A 12 3.55 -0.27 -0.30
CA PRO A 12 2.20 -0.83 -0.33
C PRO A 12 2.18 -2.31 -0.71
N ARG A 13 3.30 -2.88 -1.15
CA ARG A 13 3.38 -4.29 -1.55
C ARG A 13 3.30 -5.20 -0.34
N THR A 14 2.60 -6.33 -0.52
CA THR A 14 2.59 -7.39 0.48
C THR A 14 4.00 -7.89 0.69
N GLY A 15 4.37 -8.13 1.94
CA GLY A 15 5.71 -8.57 2.30
C GLY A 15 5.68 -9.89 3.05
N TYR A 16 6.62 -10.78 2.72
CA TYR A 16 6.90 -12.00 3.47
C TYR A 16 8.40 -12.34 3.43
N ALA A 17 8.83 -13.25 4.29
CA ALA A 17 10.21 -13.72 4.32
C ALA A 17 10.28 -15.18 3.87
N ILE A 18 11.31 -15.50 3.08
CA ILE A 18 11.74 -16.87 2.80
C ILE A 18 12.99 -17.11 3.66
N VAL A 19 12.92 -18.10 4.54
CA VAL A 19 14.02 -18.45 5.44
C VAL A 19 14.60 -19.79 5.00
N SER A 20 15.92 -19.84 4.87
CA SER A 20 16.69 -21.05 4.57
C SER A 20 17.88 -21.14 5.53
N GLU A 21 18.61 -22.27 5.49
CA GLU A 21 19.84 -22.42 6.29
C GLU A 21 20.94 -21.40 5.95
N LYS A 22 20.93 -20.87 4.72
CA LYS A 22 22.00 -20.01 4.21
C LYS A 22 21.63 -18.52 4.22
N GLU A 23 20.35 -18.22 4.13
CA GLU A 23 19.88 -16.84 4.02
C GLU A 23 18.43 -16.63 4.48
N VAL A 24 18.15 -15.38 4.84
CA VAL A 24 16.80 -14.84 4.98
C VAL A 24 16.60 -13.82 3.86
N ARG A 25 15.57 -14.03 3.03
CA ARG A 25 15.22 -13.13 1.93
C ARG A 25 13.83 -12.54 2.15
N ILE A 26 13.73 -11.22 2.08
CA ILE A 26 12.45 -10.51 2.09
C ILE A 26 11.94 -10.40 0.65
N VAL A 27 10.69 -10.78 0.44
CA VAL A 27 9.98 -10.68 -0.85
C VAL A 27 8.88 -9.63 -0.74
N ARG A 28 8.71 -8.84 -1.81
CA ARG A 28 7.62 -7.87 -1.97
C ARG A 28 6.83 -8.20 -3.23
N LEU A 29 5.51 -8.24 -3.11
CA LEU A 29 4.61 -8.57 -4.22
C LEU A 29 3.47 -7.54 -4.30
N GLU A 30 3.16 -7.11 -5.52
CA GLU A 30 2.00 -6.24 -5.78
C GLU A 30 0.71 -7.03 -5.61
N TYR A 31 -0.34 -6.35 -5.13
CA TYR A 31 -1.68 -6.91 -5.05
C TYR A 31 -2.72 -5.85 -5.41
N ASP A 32 -3.90 -6.33 -5.78
CA ASP A 32 -5.01 -5.48 -6.18
C ASP A 32 -5.76 -4.97 -4.93
N ILE A 33 -5.50 -3.70 -4.58
CA ILE A 33 -6.15 -3.02 -3.46
C ILE A 33 -7.64 -2.78 -3.74
N ASP A 34 -8.01 -2.50 -4.99
CA ASP A 34 -9.40 -2.26 -5.37
C ASP A 34 -10.25 -3.52 -5.21
N ALA A 35 -9.69 -4.67 -5.59
CA ALA A 35 -10.33 -5.97 -5.36
C ALA A 35 -10.57 -6.25 -3.88
N VAL A 36 -9.63 -5.89 -3.00
CA VAL A 36 -9.79 -6.04 -1.53
C VAL A 36 -10.90 -5.13 -1.01
N ILE A 37 -10.93 -3.87 -1.43
CA ILE A 37 -12.00 -2.91 -1.05
C ILE A 37 -13.37 -3.39 -1.56
N GLY A 38 -13.42 -3.95 -2.77
CA GLY A 38 -14.62 -4.57 -3.32
C GLY A 38 -15.10 -5.75 -2.47
N ALA A 39 -14.19 -6.64 -2.05
CA ALA A 39 -14.52 -7.75 -1.16
C ALA A 39 -15.03 -7.28 0.21
N LEU A 40 -14.45 -6.22 0.78
CA LEU A 40 -14.94 -5.60 2.02
C LEU A 40 -16.37 -5.07 1.86
N ALA A 41 -16.66 -4.36 0.76
CA ALA A 41 -18.01 -3.89 0.47
C ALA A 41 -19.02 -5.04 0.36
N MET A 42 -18.64 -6.15 -0.28
CA MET A 42 -19.48 -7.35 -0.39
C MET A 42 -19.70 -8.07 0.94
N SER A 43 -18.78 -7.92 1.91
CA SER A 43 -18.90 -8.52 3.25
C SER A 43 -19.95 -7.87 4.15
N GLY A 44 -20.64 -6.83 3.66
CA GLY A 44 -21.61 -6.06 4.44
C GLY A 44 -20.97 -4.89 5.20
N MET A 45 -19.67 -4.62 4.99
CA MET A 45 -19.07 -3.40 5.47
C MET A 45 -19.62 -2.21 4.67
N PRO A 46 -20.15 -1.16 5.33
CA PRO A 46 -20.53 0.06 4.63
C PRO A 46 -19.27 0.73 4.10
N VAL A 47 -19.17 0.84 2.78
CA VAL A 47 -18.03 1.42 2.08
C VAL A 47 -18.53 2.52 1.15
N ASN A 48 -18.67 3.74 1.68
CA ASN A 48 -18.91 4.96 0.91
C ASN A 48 -17.58 5.54 0.37
N GLU A 49 -17.64 6.59 -0.45
CA GLU A 49 -16.45 7.16 -1.09
C GLU A 49 -15.36 7.62 -0.10
N LYS A 50 -15.75 8.20 1.03
CA LYS A 50 -14.81 8.59 2.08
C LYS A 50 -14.13 7.38 2.72
N GLN A 51 -14.88 6.30 2.92
CA GLN A 51 -14.35 5.04 3.45
C GLN A 51 -13.45 4.34 2.43
N LYS A 52 -13.77 4.38 1.13
CA LYS A 52 -12.88 3.88 0.07
C LYS A 52 -11.55 4.63 0.07
N GLU A 53 -11.58 5.95 0.10
CA GLU A 53 -10.37 6.77 0.16
C GLU A 53 -9.53 6.44 1.39
N TYR A 54 -10.17 6.30 2.55
CA TYR A 54 -9.50 5.85 3.78
C TYR A 54 -8.88 4.47 3.61
N LEU A 55 -9.62 3.49 3.09
CA LEU A 55 -9.13 2.12 2.89
C LEU A 55 -7.96 2.06 1.90
N HIS A 56 -7.99 2.85 0.83
CA HIS A 56 -6.86 2.98 -0.08
C HIS A 56 -5.60 3.46 0.62
N ASN A 57 -5.71 4.54 1.38
CA ASN A 57 -4.59 5.09 2.12
C ASN A 57 -4.10 4.10 3.19
N PHE A 58 -5.02 3.45 3.89
CA PHE A 58 -4.73 2.49 4.93
C PHE A 58 -4.02 1.23 4.41
N LEU A 59 -4.46 0.70 3.27
CA LEU A 59 -3.85 -0.49 2.65
C LEU A 59 -2.53 -0.18 1.95
N ARG A 60 -2.30 1.08 1.56
CA ARG A 60 -1.02 1.52 0.95
C ARG A 60 0.03 1.96 1.98
N TYR A 61 -0.38 2.66 3.02
CA TYR A 61 0.52 3.39 3.91
C TYR A 61 0.33 3.03 5.39
N GLY A 62 -0.63 2.16 5.72
CA GLY A 62 -1.00 1.86 7.10
C GLY A 62 -1.70 3.04 7.78
N ASP A 63 -1.47 3.23 9.08
CA ASP A 63 -2.02 4.37 9.86
C ASP A 63 -1.38 5.73 9.50
N SER A 64 -0.35 5.72 8.65
CA SER A 64 0.25 6.97 8.16
C SER A 64 -0.60 7.50 7.02
N LEU A 65 -1.62 8.31 7.34
CA LEU A 65 -2.23 9.16 6.32
C LEU A 65 -1.12 10.03 5.71
N PRO A 66 -1.01 10.12 4.37
CA PRO A 66 -0.11 11.10 3.78
C PRO A 66 -0.56 12.46 4.27
N THR A 67 0.25 13.09 5.13
CA THR A 67 0.11 14.53 5.36
C THR A 67 0.20 15.19 3.99
N GLN A 68 -0.64 16.19 3.72
CA GLN A 68 -0.81 16.83 2.39
C GLN A 68 0.53 17.23 1.72
N SER A 69 1.62 17.30 2.48
CA SER A 69 3.01 17.46 2.01
C SER A 69 3.56 16.34 1.13
N GLN A 70 3.08 15.08 1.21
CA GLN A 70 3.75 13.94 0.54
C GLN A 70 3.18 13.60 -0.85
N ALA A 71 1.97 14.06 -1.17
CA ALA A 71 1.32 13.80 -2.47
C ALA A 71 2.01 14.49 -3.67
N PHE A 72 2.88 15.48 -3.43
CA PHE A 72 3.51 16.29 -4.49
C PHE A 72 4.91 15.83 -4.92
N ARG A 73 5.49 14.79 -4.32
CA ARG A 73 6.90 14.41 -4.57
C ARG A 73 7.12 13.37 -5.66
N THR A 74 6.07 12.71 -6.16
CA THR A 74 6.21 11.63 -7.14
C THR A 74 5.89 12.02 -8.58
N ALA A 75 5.61 13.30 -8.88
CA ALA A 75 5.59 13.76 -10.26
C ALA A 75 7.03 13.74 -10.82
N PRO A 76 7.32 12.97 -11.88
CA PRO A 76 8.64 12.99 -12.50
C PRO A 76 8.92 14.41 -13.04
N LYS A 77 10.04 15.00 -12.60
CA LYS A 77 10.56 16.22 -13.20
C LYS A 77 11.14 15.85 -14.56
N ASP A 78 10.31 15.95 -15.60
CA ASP A 78 10.80 15.91 -16.97
C ASP A 78 11.79 17.05 -17.19
N ARG A 79 13.04 16.63 -17.37
CA ARG A 79 14.21 17.42 -17.70
C ARG A 79 14.05 17.92 -19.14
N LYS A 80 13.67 19.19 -19.33
CA LYS A 80 13.92 19.88 -20.61
C LYS A 80 15.22 20.69 -20.52
N GLN A 81 16.08 20.37 -21.47
CA GLN A 81 17.35 20.99 -21.81
C GLN A 81 17.16 22.45 -22.25
N GLY A 82 18.20 23.27 -22.04
CA GLY A 82 18.34 24.64 -22.52
C GLY A 82 19.55 25.27 -21.87
#